data_AF-A0A4U9QW84-F1
#
_entry.id   AF-A0A4U9QW84-F1
#
_cell.length_a   1.000
_cell.length_b   1.000
_cell.length_c   1.000
_cell.angle_alpha   90.00
_cell.angle_beta   90.00
_cell.angle_gamma   90.00
#
_symmetry.space_group_name_H-M   'P 1'
#
loop_
_entity.id
_entity.type
_entity.pdbx_description
1 polymer ?
#
loop_
_entity_poly.entity_id
_entity_poly.type
_entity_poly.pdbx_seq_one_letter_code
_entity_poly.pdbx_strand_id
1 'polypeptide(L)'
;MVTHDKALTKYATKVTSLKDGLIEEEYRVSESEDNENDMENNHKYSDKPRLGIMATFKIAFNNFKNRKFRNILISLGTSVGIMGIILGLAFGTGVQDRVKGLFDSVLSPESFVVTMKNKSDGKGINYTSYRENKRDWSYESYRI
;
A
#
# COMPACT_ATOMS: atom_id res chain seq x y z
N MET A 1 -4.57 35.12 26.94
CA MET A 1 -4.48 36.14 25.88
C MET A 1 -3.17 36.89 26.06
N VAL A 2 -2.50 37.27 24.97
CA VAL A 2 -1.28 38.08 25.02
C VAL A 2 -1.61 39.45 24.44
N THR A 3 -1.27 40.50 25.17
CA THR A 3 -1.46 41.88 24.74
C THR A 3 -0.36 42.74 25.33
N HIS A 4 0.06 43.75 24.58
CA HIS A 4 0.93 44.82 25.08
C HIS A 4 0.14 46.03 25.62
N ASP A 5 -1.19 46.03 25.43
CA ASP A 5 -2.05 47.11 25.88
C ASP A 5 -2.47 46.94 27.35
N LYS A 6 -2.05 47.90 28.18
CA LYS A 6 -2.37 47.97 29.61
C LYS A 6 -3.85 48.28 29.88
N ALA A 7 -4.60 48.81 28.92
CA ALA A 7 -6.04 49.04 29.11
C ALA A 7 -6.83 47.73 29.14
N LEU A 8 -6.38 46.73 28.37
CA LEU A 8 -7.05 45.43 28.28
C LEU A 8 -6.82 44.55 29.52
N THR A 9 -5.82 44.87 30.36
CA THR A 9 -5.55 44.13 31.59
C THR A 9 -6.67 44.26 32.61
N LYS A 10 -7.47 45.33 32.54
CA LYS A 10 -8.63 45.56 33.42
C LYS A 10 -9.73 44.53 33.27
N TYR A 11 -9.80 43.85 32.13
CA TYR A 11 -10.78 42.81 31.84
C TYR A 11 -10.24 41.40 32.10
N ALA A 12 -8.98 41.28 32.55
CA ALA A 12 -8.35 40.01 32.83
C ALA A 12 -8.53 39.64 34.31
N THR A 13 -8.89 38.38 34.59
CA THR A 13 -8.95 37.88 35.96
C THR A 13 -7.55 37.84 36.60
N LYS A 14 -6.52 37.52 35.80
CA LYS A 14 -5.12 37.43 36.24
C LYS A 14 -4.19 38.00 35.16
N VAL A 15 -3.22 38.80 35.58
CA VAL A 15 -2.23 39.43 34.70
C VAL A 15 -0.86 38.96 35.13
N THR A 16 -0.15 38.32 34.20
CA THR A 16 1.24 37.89 34.38
C THR A 16 2.09 38.63 33.35
N SER A 17 3.02 39.46 33.81
CA SER A 17 3.98 40.17 32.98
C SER A 17 5.24 39.31 32.82
N LEU A 18 5.61 39.04 31.56
CA LEU A 18 6.84 38.36 31.22
C LEU A 18 7.80 39.32 30.54
N LYS A 19 9.07 39.29 30.96
CA LYS A 19 10.16 40.00 30.32
C LYS A 19 11.41 39.13 30.35
N ASP A 20 12.10 39.05 29.22
CA ASP A 20 13.33 38.26 29.06
C ASP A 20 13.20 36.79 29.51
N GLY A 21 12.01 36.21 29.33
CA GLY A 21 11.70 34.83 29.72
C GLY A 21 11.49 34.63 31.22
N LEU A 22 11.56 35.69 32.02
CA LEU A 22 11.27 35.68 33.45
C LEU A 22 9.92 36.33 33.73
N ILE A 23 9.25 35.85 34.77
CA ILE A 23 8.02 36.46 35.28
C ILE A 23 8.45 37.62 36.19
N GLU A 24 8.20 38.86 35.76
CA GLU A 24 8.53 40.05 36.57
C GLU A 24 7.43 40.31 37.59
N GLU A 25 6.17 40.28 37.17
CA GLU A 25 5.03 40.67 37.99
C GLU A 25 3.83 39.77 37.72
N GLU A 26 3.13 39.39 38.79
CA GLU A 26 1.89 38.64 38.69
C GLU A 26 0.89 39.21 39.70
N TYR A 27 -0.26 39.68 39.19
CA TYR A 27 -1.32 40.20 40.05
C TYR A 27 -2.71 39.85 39.52
N ARG A 28 -3.66 39.80 40.45
CA ARG A 28 -5.08 39.53 40.17
C ARG A 28 -5.82 40.87 40.14
N VAL A 29 -6.55 41.15 39.07
CA VAL A 29 -7.16 42.47 38.84
C VAL A 29 -8.58 42.55 39.41
N SER A 30 -9.30 41.43 39.54
CA SER A 30 -10.62 41.39 40.17
C SER A 30 -10.82 40.16 41.05
N GLU A 31 -11.40 40.38 42.22
CA GLU A 31 -12.24 39.42 42.94
C GLU A 31 -13.62 39.50 42.28
N SER A 32 -13.73 38.87 41.10
CA SER A 32 -15.03 38.74 40.43
C SER A 32 -15.83 37.71 41.20
N GLU A 33 -16.95 38.12 41.78
CA GLU A 33 -17.95 37.26 42.43
C GLU A 33 -18.14 35.97 41.64
N ASP A 34 -18.12 34.86 42.39
CA ASP A 34 -18.24 33.49 41.92
C ASP A 34 -19.43 33.38 40.96
N ASN A 35 -19.12 33.39 39.65
CA ASN A 35 -20.10 32.97 38.67
C ASN A 35 -20.15 31.46 38.78
N GLU A 36 -21.19 30.99 39.47
CA GLU A 36 -21.61 29.61 39.74
C GLU A 36 -21.94 28.81 38.45
N ASN A 37 -21.17 29.02 37.40
CA ASN A 37 -21.18 28.27 36.14
C ASN A 37 -19.84 27.56 35.94
N ASP A 38 -19.25 27.07 37.03
CA ASP A 38 -18.30 25.97 36.95
C ASP A 38 -19.06 24.73 36.50
N MET A 39 -19.41 24.70 35.21
CA MET A 39 -19.60 23.45 34.51
C MET A 39 -18.31 22.69 34.73
N GLU A 40 -18.41 21.72 35.63
CA GLU A 40 -17.44 20.74 36.02
C GLU A 40 -16.69 20.27 34.76
N ASN A 41 -15.63 20.98 34.41
CA ASN A 41 -14.67 20.56 33.40
C ASN A 41 -13.82 19.49 34.07
N ASN A 42 -14.47 18.39 34.43
CA ASN A 42 -13.85 17.10 34.60
C ASN A 42 -13.41 16.60 33.21
N HIS A 43 -12.63 17.42 32.51
CA HIS A 43 -11.63 16.95 31.58
C HIS A 43 -10.60 16.23 32.45
N LYS A 44 -10.95 15.02 32.89
CA LYS A 44 -9.96 13.96 33.03
C LYS A 44 -9.11 14.10 31.78
N TYR A 45 -7.81 14.27 31.96
CA TYR A 45 -6.81 13.99 30.94
C TYR A 45 -6.94 12.50 30.60
N SER A 46 -8.06 12.12 29.98
CA SER A 46 -8.35 10.80 29.50
C SER A 46 -7.54 10.71 28.23
N ASP A 47 -6.50 9.88 28.30
CA ASP A 47 -5.74 9.28 27.21
C ASP A 47 -6.21 9.65 25.80
N LYS A 48 -5.78 10.83 25.35
CA LYS A 48 -5.88 11.37 23.99
C LYS A 48 -7.33 11.49 23.47
N PRO A 49 -7.77 12.66 22.95
CA PRO A 49 -9.04 12.73 22.25
C PRO A 49 -8.97 11.84 21.00
N ARG A 50 -9.51 10.62 21.11
CA ARG A 50 -9.67 9.71 19.98
C ARG A 50 -10.78 10.30 19.13
N LEU A 51 -10.43 11.21 18.21
CA LEU A 51 -11.36 11.58 17.15
C LEU A 51 -11.85 10.28 16.52
N GLY A 52 -13.17 10.08 16.54
CA GLY A 52 -13.78 8.90 15.93
C GLY A 52 -13.32 8.79 14.47
N ILE A 53 -13.13 7.56 14.00
CA ILE A 53 -12.64 7.27 12.63
C ILE A 53 -13.46 8.05 11.60
N MET A 54 -14.78 8.17 11.80
CA MET A 54 -15.68 8.94 10.94
C MET A 54 -15.39 10.45 10.95
N ALA A 55 -15.09 11.04 12.11
CA ALA A 55 -14.76 12.47 12.23
C ALA A 55 -13.42 12.77 11.54
N THR A 56 -12.42 11.91 11.75
CA THR A 56 -11.12 12.01 11.07
C THR A 56 -11.27 11.84 9.56
N PHE A 57 -12.12 10.91 9.11
CA PHE A 57 -12.41 10.73 7.68
C PHE A 57 -13.06 11.97 7.06
N LYS A 58 -14.02 12.59 7.76
CA LYS A 58 -14.65 13.85 7.31
C LYS A 58 -13.64 14.98 7.17
N ILE A 59 -12.73 15.13 8.13
CA ILE A 59 -11.67 16.16 8.08
C ILE A 59 -10.68 15.85 6.95
N ALA A 60 -10.25 14.58 6.82
CA ALA A 60 -9.38 14.14 5.75
C ALA A 60 -10.02 14.38 4.36
N PHE A 61 -11.31 14.11 4.21
CA PHE A 61 -12.05 14.35 2.99
C PHE A 61 -12.14 15.85 2.65
N ASN A 62 -12.37 16.69 3.66
CA ASN A 62 -12.37 18.14 3.47
C ASN A 62 -10.99 18.65 3.00
N ASN A 63 -9.91 18.16 3.59
CA ASN A 63 -8.54 18.46 3.15
C ASN A 63 -8.22 17.91 1.76
N PHE A 64 -8.72 16.71 1.43
CA PHE A 64 -8.57 16.10 0.12
C PHE A 64 -9.24 16.95 -0.97
N LYS A 65 -10.45 17.45 -0.68
CA LYS A 65 -11.23 18.34 -1.56
C LYS A 65 -10.62 19.73 -1.71
N ASN A 66 -9.84 20.23 -0.75
CA ASN A 66 -9.20 21.54 -0.89
C ASN A 66 -8.06 21.54 -1.93
N ARG A 67 -7.43 20.40 -2.21
CA ARG A 67 -6.35 20.27 -3.21
C ARG A 67 -6.71 19.27 -4.32
N LYS A 68 -7.87 19.49 -4.96
CA LYS A 68 -8.49 18.57 -5.93
C LYS A 68 -7.55 18.11 -7.03
N PHE A 69 -6.85 19.04 -7.70
CA PHE A 69 -6.02 18.71 -8.86
C PHE A 69 -4.91 17.72 -8.50
N ARG A 70 -4.00 18.10 -7.61
CA ARG A 70 -2.88 17.25 -7.19
C ARG A 70 -3.34 15.89 -6.67
N ASN A 71 -4.37 15.89 -5.82
CA ASN A 71 -4.84 14.66 -5.18
C ASN A 71 -5.51 13.70 -6.19
N ILE A 72 -6.29 14.23 -7.14
CA ILE A 72 -6.88 13.44 -8.21
C ILE A 72 -5.77 12.83 -9.10
N LEU A 73 -4.78 13.63 -9.53
CA LEU A 73 -3.68 13.13 -10.35
C LEU A 73 -2.91 11.99 -9.68
N ILE A 74 -2.59 12.12 -8.39
CA ILE A 74 -1.90 11.07 -7.63
C ILE A 74 -2.78 9.82 -7.52
N SER A 75 -4.07 9.97 -7.18
CA SER A 75 -4.99 8.83 -7.05
C SER A 75 -5.18 8.07 -8.36
N LEU A 76 -5.26 8.79 -9.49
CA LEU A 76 -5.38 8.18 -10.81
C LEU A 76 -4.08 7.48 -11.22
N GLY A 77 -2.93 8.13 -11.01
CA GLY A 77 -1.63 7.53 -11.32
C GLY A 77 -1.37 6.26 -10.50
N THR A 78 -1.66 6.29 -9.20
CA THR A 78 -1.54 5.12 -8.33
C THR A 78 -2.52 4.01 -8.71
N SER A 79 -3.77 4.34 -9.02
CA SER A 79 -4.77 3.37 -9.47
C SER A 79 -4.35 2.68 -10.77
N VAL A 80 -3.90 3.43 -11.77
CA VAL A 80 -3.47 2.87 -13.06
C VAL A 80 -2.20 2.03 -12.90
N GLY A 81 -1.25 2.49 -12.06
CA GLY A 81 -0.03 1.74 -11.77
C GLY A 81 -0.31 0.38 -11.15
N ILE A 82 -1.16 0.32 -10.12
CA ILE A 82 -1.55 -0.94 -9.47
C ILE A 82 -2.32 -1.84 -10.45
N MET A 83 -3.25 -1.27 -11.22
CA MET A 83 -4.01 -2.03 -12.22
C MET A 83 -3.10 -2.66 -13.27
N GLY A 84 -2.08 -1.94 -13.75
CA GLY A 84 -1.12 -2.47 -14.72
C GLY A 84 -0.34 -3.67 -14.20
N ILE A 85 0.08 -3.63 -12.93
CA ILE A 85 0.76 -4.77 -12.29
C ILE A 85 -0.17 -5.99 -12.22
N ILE A 86 -1.41 -5.78 -11.77
CA ILE A 86 -2.41 -6.86 -11.67
C ILE A 86 -2.70 -7.47 -13.04
N LEU A 87 -2.90 -6.64 -14.07
CA LEU A 87 -3.16 -7.12 -15.43
C LEU A 87 -1.96 -7.89 -16.00
N GLY A 88 -0.74 -7.40 -15.79
CA GLY A 88 0.46 -8.11 -16.21
C GLY A 88 0.59 -9.49 -15.57
N LEU A 89 0.33 -9.58 -14.25
CA LEU A 89 0.34 -10.84 -13.52
C LEU A 89 -0.77 -11.79 -14.00
N ALA A 90 -2.00 -11.29 -14.11
CA ALA A 90 -3.15 -12.08 -14.54
C ALA A 90 -2.99 -12.62 -15.97
N PHE A 91 -2.41 -11.83 -16.86
CA PHE A 91 -2.10 -12.25 -18.22
C PHE A 91 -0.95 -13.27 -18.24
N GLY A 92 0.12 -13.01 -17.50
CA GLY A 92 1.28 -13.89 -17.42
C GLY A 92 0.93 -15.29 -16.92
N THR A 93 0.21 -15.38 -15.79
CA THR A 93 -0.23 -16.68 -15.25
C THR A 93 -1.30 -17.31 -16.15
N GLY A 94 -2.27 -16.52 -16.62
CA GLY A 94 -3.34 -17.02 -17.48
C GLY A 94 -2.84 -17.63 -18.79
N VAL A 95 -1.87 -17.00 -19.46
CA VAL A 95 -1.25 -17.55 -20.68
C VAL A 95 -0.37 -18.75 -20.35
N GLN A 96 0.41 -18.69 -19.26
CA GLN A 96 1.26 -19.80 -18.85
C GLN A 96 0.45 -21.08 -18.61
N ASP A 97 -0.71 -20.97 -17.97
CA ASP A 97 -1.59 -22.12 -17.72
C ASP A 97 -2.22 -22.67 -19.00
N ARG A 98 -2.58 -21.79 -19.95
CA ARG A 98 -3.05 -22.22 -21.27
C ARG A 98 -1.98 -22.97 -22.06
N VAL A 99 -0.76 -22.44 -22.06
CA VAL A 99 0.37 -23.05 -22.76
C VAL A 99 0.73 -24.39 -22.12
N LYS A 100 0.79 -24.48 -20.79
CA LYS A 100 0.99 -25.74 -20.07
C LYS A 100 -0.08 -26.77 -20.42
N GLY A 101 -1.36 -26.40 -20.39
CA GLY A 101 -2.44 -27.32 -20.75
C GLY A 101 -2.35 -27.83 -22.19
N LEU A 102 -1.88 -27.01 -23.13
CA LEU A 102 -1.62 -27.45 -24.50
C LEU A 102 -0.45 -28.44 -24.56
N PHE A 103 0.67 -28.13 -23.90
CA PHE A 103 1.81 -29.04 -23.83
C PHE A 103 1.43 -30.36 -23.15
N ASP A 104 0.69 -30.33 -22.04
CA ASP A 104 0.23 -31.54 -21.34
C ASP A 104 -0.76 -32.36 -22.18
N SER A 105 -1.58 -31.72 -23.01
CA SER A 105 -2.52 -32.41 -23.91
C SER A 105 -1.86 -33.02 -25.15
N VAL A 106 -0.73 -32.46 -25.58
CA VAL A 106 0.01 -32.88 -26.78
C VAL A 106 1.15 -33.85 -26.43
N LEU A 107 1.74 -33.72 -25.25
CA LEU A 107 2.71 -34.65 -24.70
C LEU A 107 1.95 -35.81 -24.05
N SER A 108 1.62 -36.83 -24.85
CA SER A 108 1.22 -38.12 -24.33
C SER A 108 2.25 -38.60 -23.28
N PRO A 109 1.83 -39.12 -22.11
CA PRO A 109 2.73 -39.59 -21.04
C PRO A 109 3.72 -40.70 -21.47
N GLU A 110 3.60 -41.22 -22.69
CA GLU A 110 4.38 -42.33 -23.24
C GLU A 110 5.72 -41.91 -23.87
N SER A 111 6.02 -40.62 -24.10
CA SER A 111 7.34 -40.23 -24.62
C SER A 111 8.30 -39.86 -23.49
N PHE A 112 8.96 -40.87 -22.93
CA PHE A 112 10.11 -40.69 -22.06
C PHE A 112 11.27 -40.05 -22.84
N VAL A 113 11.59 -38.79 -22.57
CA VAL A 113 12.80 -38.16 -23.10
C VAL A 113 13.96 -38.54 -22.17
N VAL A 114 14.68 -39.62 -22.51
CA VAL A 114 15.89 -40.01 -21.76
C VAL A 114 17.01 -39.04 -22.08
N THR A 115 17.25 -38.07 -21.20
CA THR A 115 18.48 -37.27 -21.25
C THR A 115 19.63 -38.10 -20.67
N MET A 116 20.35 -38.84 -21.52
CA MET A 116 21.57 -39.52 -21.10
C MET A 116 22.69 -38.50 -20.89
N LYS A 117 23.10 -38.30 -19.63
CA LYS A 117 24.28 -37.51 -19.27
C LYS A 117 25.53 -38.31 -19.58
N ASN A 118 26.10 -38.14 -20.77
CA ASN A 118 27.40 -38.74 -21.08
C ASN A 118 28.50 -37.86 -20.47
N LYS A 119 29.26 -38.43 -19.53
CA LYS A 119 30.39 -37.78 -18.88
C LYS A 119 31.63 -38.04 -19.74
N SER A 120 31.79 -37.24 -20.80
CA SER A 120 33.04 -37.21 -21.56
C SER A 120 33.80 -35.94 -21.21
N ASP A 121 35.03 -36.13 -20.78
CA ASP A 121 35.95 -35.10 -20.32
C ASP A 121 36.02 -33.92 -21.28
N GLY A 122 35.74 -32.74 -20.72
CA GLY A 122 36.22 -31.45 -21.20
C GLY A 122 35.99 -31.15 -22.68
N LYS A 123 34.75 -30.86 -23.08
CA LYS A 123 34.34 -29.78 -24.01
C LYS A 123 32.88 -29.97 -24.45
N GLY A 124 32.02 -29.04 -24.04
CA GLY A 124 30.72 -28.77 -24.67
C GLY A 124 29.66 -29.87 -24.52
N ILE A 125 28.60 -29.59 -23.76
CA ILE A 125 27.42 -30.45 -23.70
C ILE A 125 26.66 -30.28 -25.03
N ASN A 126 26.71 -31.27 -25.92
CA ASN A 126 25.91 -31.29 -27.15
C ASN A 126 24.65 -32.14 -26.93
N TYR A 127 23.49 -31.53 -27.15
CA TYR A 127 22.20 -32.19 -27.08
C TYR A 127 21.81 -32.68 -28.48
N THR A 128 21.87 -33.98 -28.74
CA THR A 128 21.38 -34.60 -29.98
C THR A 128 20.13 -35.41 -29.65
N SER A 129 18.97 -34.99 -30.18
CA SER A 129 17.72 -35.72 -30.10
C SER A 129 17.59 -36.67 -31.30
N TYR A 130 17.32 -37.95 -31.03
CA TYR A 130 17.07 -38.96 -32.05
C TYR A 130 15.56 -39.17 -32.22
N ARG A 131 15.07 -39.09 -33.46
CA ARG A 131 13.66 -39.33 -33.81
C ARG A 131 13.58 -40.64 -34.58
N GLU A 132 13.15 -41.71 -33.92
CA GLU A 132 12.96 -43.02 -34.54
C GLU A 132 11.68 -43.01 -35.39
N ASN A 133 11.84 -43.16 -36.72
CA ASN A 133 10.73 -43.24 -37.67
C ASN A 133 10.50 -44.72 -38.00
N LYS A 134 9.54 -45.36 -37.33
CA LYS A 134 9.06 -46.70 -37.70
C LYS A 134 8.19 -46.58 -38.95
N ARG A 135 8.77 -46.92 -40.12
CA ARG A 135 7.98 -47.25 -41.32
C ARG A 135 7.60 -48.72 -41.27
N ASP A 136 6.31 -48.98 -41.46
CA ASP A 136 5.66 -50.28 -41.45
C ASP A 136 6.31 -51.28 -42.43
N TRP A 137 6.56 -52.49 -41.94
CA TRP A 137 6.88 -53.66 -42.75
C TRP A 137 5.58 -54.44 -42.98
N SER A 138 4.93 -54.23 -44.13
CA SER A 138 3.86 -55.12 -44.60
C SER A 138 4.49 -56.28 -45.36
N TYR A 139 4.27 -57.50 -44.86
CA TYR A 139 4.61 -58.75 -45.54
C TYR A 139 3.73 -58.90 -46.78
N GLU A 140 4.33 -58.90 -47.97
CA GLU A 140 3.68 -59.41 -49.19
C GLU A 140 4.21 -60.83 -49.43
N SER A 141 3.38 -61.82 -49.09
CA SER A 141 3.67 -63.24 -49.33
C SER A 141 2.64 -63.86 -50.28
N TYR A 142 3.17 -64.48 -51.33
CA TYR A 142 2.58 -65.45 -52.28
C TYR A 142 1.59 -64.99 -53.37
N ARG A 143 2.02 -65.14 -54.64
CA ARG A 143 1.45 -66.13 -55.57
C ARG A 143 2.35 -66.40 -56.79
N ILE A 144 2.69 -67.70 -56.91
CA ILE A 144 3.07 -68.54 -58.07
C ILE A 144 4.37 -68.17 -58.80
#